data_AF-A0A961RIR1-F1
#
_entry.id   AF-A0A961RIR1-F1
#
_cell.length_a   1.000
_cell.length_b   1.000
_cell.length_c   1.000
_cell.angle_alpha   90.00
_cell.angle_beta   90.00
_cell.angle_gamma   90.00
#
_symmetry.space_group_name_H-M   'P 1'
#
loop_
_entity.id
_entity.type
_entity.pdbx_description
1 polymer ?
#
loop_
_entity_poly.entity_id
_entity_poly.type
_entity_poly.pdbx_seq_one_letter_code
_entity_poly.pdbx_strand_id
1 'polypeptide(L)'
;MNRRNMMKYATATAVAAATVDASHAGGIGGKTDCTPVAAKPDPIADAAFYLPGYWPDSAYVGGIPAVRNKHFARAVPKNYSGNYQMLTRLGMDGSLTQALFPVRGHDVDISPDGKLGFFGSMERDNYICFDPETLDLISIGKPFAKGWIGGGHGTYLQGGKLLAVSERAPKVSYSGKPEKHYGRITLRDPETLK
;
A
#
# COMPACT_ATOMS: atom_id res chain seq x y z
N MET A 1 9.26 -31.77 36.98
CA MET A 1 10.15 -32.20 35.88
C MET A 1 11.04 -31.04 35.45
N ASN A 2 12.32 -31.33 35.24
CA ASN A 2 13.47 -30.41 35.26
C ASN A 2 13.60 -29.46 34.06
N ARG A 3 14.03 -28.22 34.34
CA ARG A 3 14.76 -27.34 33.42
C ARG A 3 16.22 -27.83 33.33
N ARG A 4 16.67 -28.31 32.17
CA ARG A 4 18.09 -28.37 31.73
C ARG A 4 18.18 -29.03 30.35
N ASN A 5 19.07 -28.49 29.52
CA ASN A 5 19.59 -29.00 28.24
C ASN A 5 18.78 -28.68 26.98
N MET A 6 19.10 -27.55 26.32
CA MET A 6 19.39 -27.52 24.89
C MET A 6 20.27 -26.29 24.59
N MET A 7 21.57 -26.52 24.47
CA MET A 7 22.53 -25.59 23.88
C MET A 7 23.39 -26.40 22.91
N LYS A 8 23.85 -25.73 21.85
CA LYS A 8 24.75 -26.17 20.75
C LYS A 8 24.02 -26.61 19.49
N TYR A 9 23.86 -25.70 18.54
CA TYR A 9 24.47 -25.80 17.20
C TYR A 9 24.54 -24.39 16.61
N ALA A 10 25.73 -23.78 16.72
CA ALA A 10 26.10 -22.62 15.92
C ALA A 10 27.01 -23.15 14.81
N THR A 11 26.63 -22.93 13.55
CA THR A 11 27.49 -23.13 12.39
C THR A 11 27.59 -21.79 11.69
N ALA A 12 28.74 -21.15 11.85
CA ALA A 12 29.13 -19.97 11.10
C ALA A 12 29.57 -20.41 9.71
N THR A 13 28.98 -19.82 8.67
CA THR A 13 29.52 -19.88 7.31
C THR A 13 30.10 -18.52 7.00
N ALA A 14 31.43 -18.43 7.07
CA ALA A 14 32.19 -17.30 6.57
C ALA A 14 32.20 -17.36 5.03
N VAL A 15 31.81 -16.27 4.37
CA VAL A 15 32.06 -16.10 2.93
C VAL A 15 33.23 -15.13 2.80
N ALA A 16 34.22 -15.59 2.05
CA ALA A 16 35.53 -14.99 1.87
C ALA A 16 35.49 -13.58 1.27
N ALA A 17 36.29 -12.69 1.83
CA ALA A 17 36.66 -11.43 1.21
C ALA A 17 37.55 -11.70 -0.01
N ALA A 18 37.11 -11.26 -1.19
CA ALA A 18 37.97 -11.19 -2.37
C ALA A 18 38.89 -9.97 -2.23
N THR A 19 40.18 -10.23 -2.06
CA THR A 19 41.25 -9.24 -2.18
C THR A 19 41.39 -8.86 -3.65
N VAL A 20 41.05 -7.62 -4.00
CA VAL A 20 41.40 -7.04 -5.30
C VAL A 20 42.73 -6.30 -5.15
N ASP A 21 43.63 -6.62 -6.07
CA ASP A 21 45.04 -6.25 -6.15
C ASP A 21 45.26 -4.72 -6.14
N ALA A 22 46.11 -4.27 -5.21
CA ALA A 22 46.49 -2.87 -5.00
C ALA A 22 47.74 -2.51 -5.81
N SER A 23 47.67 -2.60 -7.15
CA SER A 23 48.83 -2.35 -7.99
C SER A 23 48.51 -1.63 -9.31
N HIS A 24 47.65 -0.60 -9.29
CA HIS A 24 47.63 0.43 -10.33
C HIS A 24 47.50 1.83 -9.71
N ALA A 25 48.55 2.23 -8.97
CA ALA A 25 48.77 3.62 -8.59
C ALA A 25 49.26 4.43 -9.81
N GLY A 26 48.33 4.86 -10.65
CA GLY A 26 48.56 5.93 -11.63
C GLY A 26 48.28 7.27 -10.95
N GLY A 27 49.35 7.95 -10.51
CA GLY A 27 49.25 9.28 -9.92
C GLY A 27 48.74 10.30 -10.93
N ILE A 28 47.53 10.82 -10.70
CA ILE A 28 47.07 12.07 -11.31
C ILE A 28 47.15 13.13 -10.22
N GLY A 29 48.28 13.84 -10.20
CA GLY A 29 48.48 15.03 -9.39
C GLY A 29 47.57 16.15 -9.89
N GLY A 30 46.34 16.20 -9.38
CA GLY A 30 45.45 17.34 -9.48
C GLY A 30 44.98 17.70 -8.09
N LYS A 31 45.15 18.95 -7.67
CA LYS A 31 44.47 19.48 -6.48
C LYS A 31 42.97 19.41 -6.75
N THR A 32 42.29 18.40 -6.24
CA THR A 32 40.83 18.39 -6.16
C THR A 32 40.47 19.20 -4.92
N ASP A 33 39.98 20.42 -5.12
CA ASP A 33 39.17 21.12 -4.11
C ASP A 33 37.88 20.32 -3.92
N CYS A 34 37.97 19.24 -3.14
CA CYS A 34 36.83 18.45 -2.70
C CYS A 34 36.15 19.22 -1.57
N THR A 35 35.39 20.26 -1.91
CA THR A 35 34.39 20.77 -0.98
C THR A 35 33.35 19.64 -0.81
N PRO A 36 33.08 19.16 0.42
CA PRO A 36 32.09 18.12 0.63
C PRO A 36 30.74 18.58 0.08
N VAL A 37 30.26 17.92 -0.96
CA VAL A 37 28.87 18.10 -1.39
C VAL A 37 28.03 17.42 -0.32
N ALA A 38 27.18 18.19 0.38
CA ALA A 38 26.26 17.62 1.35
C ALA A 38 25.53 16.44 0.70
N ALA A 39 25.62 15.26 1.32
CA ALA A 39 24.89 14.09 0.85
C ALA A 39 23.40 14.48 0.79
N LYS A 40 22.79 14.38 -0.38
CA LYS A 40 21.33 14.46 -0.47
C LYS A 40 20.77 13.35 0.43
N PRO A 41 19.69 13.61 1.20
CA PRO A 41 19.03 12.58 1.97
C PRO A 41 18.77 11.37 1.09
N ASP A 42 18.99 10.17 1.63
CA ASP A 42 18.79 8.92 0.89
C ASP A 42 17.30 8.85 0.51
N PRO A 43 16.94 8.85 -0.79
CA PRO A 43 15.55 8.97 -1.24
C PRO A 43 14.63 7.83 -0.78
N ILE A 44 15.20 6.78 -0.19
CA ILE A 44 14.49 5.62 0.34
C ILE A 44 13.98 5.85 1.78
N ALA A 45 14.58 6.78 2.54
CA ALA A 45 14.24 6.96 3.97
C ALA A 45 12.75 7.30 4.19
N ASP A 46 12.16 8.06 3.27
CA ASP A 46 10.74 8.48 3.33
C ASP A 46 9.79 7.53 2.59
N ALA A 47 10.30 6.44 2.01
CA ALA A 47 9.46 5.46 1.32
C ALA A 47 8.63 4.65 2.32
N ALA A 48 7.42 4.27 1.89
CA ALA A 48 6.55 3.38 2.64
C ALA A 48 5.90 2.35 1.71
N PHE A 49 5.72 1.14 2.24
CA PHE A 49 4.98 0.08 1.57
C PHE A 49 3.57 -0.01 2.12
N TYR A 50 2.61 -0.17 1.22
CA TYR A 50 1.19 -0.30 1.54
C TYR A 50 0.74 -1.71 1.18
N LEU A 51 0.44 -2.51 2.21
CA LEU A 51 0.13 -3.92 2.07
C LEU A 51 -1.36 -4.14 2.35
N PRO A 52 -2.18 -4.34 1.31
CA PRO A 52 -3.56 -4.75 1.50
C PRO A 52 -3.60 -6.19 2.03
N GLY A 53 -4.32 -6.46 3.11
CA GLY A 53 -4.34 -7.83 3.65
C GLY A 53 -5.03 -8.00 4.99
N TYR A 54 -4.95 -9.23 5.51
CA TYR A 54 -5.65 -9.77 6.68
C TYR A 54 -7.16 -9.98 6.54
N TRP A 55 -7.61 -11.06 7.19
CA TRP A 55 -9.01 -11.43 7.39
C TRP A 55 -9.41 -10.87 8.76
N PRO A 56 -10.06 -9.69 8.81
CA PRO A 56 -10.20 -8.95 10.07
C PRO A 56 -11.08 -9.66 11.09
N ASP A 57 -11.98 -10.53 10.64
CA ASP A 57 -12.77 -11.42 11.50
C ASP A 57 -11.93 -12.50 12.21
N SER A 58 -10.68 -12.69 11.78
CA SER A 58 -9.72 -13.63 12.39
C SER A 58 -8.61 -12.92 13.17
N ALA A 59 -8.61 -11.59 13.23
CA ALA A 59 -7.59 -10.80 13.90
C ALA A 59 -8.06 -10.34 15.29
N TYR A 60 -7.18 -10.46 16.29
CA TYR A 60 -7.44 -10.07 17.67
C TYR A 60 -6.29 -9.23 18.24
N VAL A 61 -6.63 -8.22 19.04
CA VAL A 61 -5.67 -7.36 19.74
C VAL A 61 -6.07 -7.31 21.21
N GLY A 62 -5.20 -7.84 22.08
CA GLY A 62 -5.51 -7.98 23.51
C GLY A 62 -6.78 -8.82 23.77
N GLY A 63 -7.06 -9.82 22.93
CA GLY A 63 -8.28 -10.64 23.01
C GLY A 63 -9.54 -10.00 22.42
N ILE A 64 -9.47 -8.77 21.90
CA ILE A 64 -10.60 -8.07 21.27
C ILE A 64 -10.51 -8.24 19.75
N PRO A 65 -11.57 -8.66 19.05
CA PRO A 65 -11.59 -8.68 17.58
C PRO A 65 -11.19 -7.32 17.00
N ALA A 66 -10.35 -7.30 15.98
CA ALA A 66 -9.85 -6.07 15.37
C ALA A 66 -10.99 -5.14 14.91
N VAL A 67 -12.08 -5.71 14.39
CA VAL A 67 -13.30 -4.98 13.98
C VAL A 67 -14.02 -4.27 15.13
N ARG A 68 -13.77 -4.65 16.38
CA ARG A 68 -14.31 -4.00 17.60
C ARG A 68 -13.29 -3.09 18.27
N ASN A 69 -12.05 -3.07 17.81
CA ASN A 69 -11.01 -2.23 18.38
C ASN A 69 -11.09 -0.82 17.76
N LYS A 70 -11.31 0.20 18.60
CA LYS A 70 -11.48 1.61 18.17
C LYS A 70 -10.30 2.15 17.35
N HIS A 71 -9.09 1.65 17.59
CA HIS A 71 -7.91 2.10 16.86
C HIS A 71 -7.96 1.57 15.42
N PHE A 72 -8.15 0.26 15.25
CA PHE A 72 -8.18 -0.36 13.91
C PHE A 72 -9.43 0.05 13.13
N ALA A 73 -10.60 0.07 13.78
CA ALA A 73 -11.88 0.34 13.12
C ALA A 73 -12.21 1.84 12.97
N ARG A 74 -11.25 2.76 13.19
CA ARG A 74 -11.50 4.22 13.13
C ARG A 74 -12.00 4.72 11.76
N ALA A 75 -11.55 4.07 10.69
CA ALA A 75 -11.93 4.37 9.31
C ALA A 75 -13.22 3.67 8.86
N VAL A 76 -13.86 2.89 9.74
CA VAL A 76 -15.09 2.16 9.43
C VAL A 76 -16.32 3.00 9.80
N PRO A 77 -17.25 3.27 8.86
CA PRO A 77 -18.50 3.95 9.17
C PRO A 77 -19.31 3.20 10.24
N LYS A 78 -20.01 3.96 11.11
CA LYS A 78 -20.92 3.37 12.10
C LYS A 78 -21.97 2.50 11.40
N ASN A 79 -22.23 1.32 11.96
CA ASN A 79 -23.19 0.34 11.44
C ASN A 79 -22.88 -0.19 10.04
N TYR A 80 -21.64 -0.06 9.55
CA TYR A 80 -21.24 -0.74 8.34
C TYR A 80 -21.33 -2.27 8.54
N SER A 81 -21.82 -2.98 7.52
CA SER A 81 -22.03 -4.42 7.56
C SER A 81 -21.45 -5.13 6.33
N GLY A 82 -20.71 -4.40 5.50
CA GLY A 82 -20.04 -4.93 4.31
C GLY A 82 -18.69 -5.56 4.65
N ASN A 83 -17.88 -5.73 3.60
CA ASN A 83 -16.55 -6.32 3.73
C ASN A 83 -15.57 -5.34 4.37
N TYR A 84 -14.66 -5.90 5.15
CA TYR A 84 -13.54 -5.18 5.76
C TYR A 84 -12.23 -5.73 5.24
N GLN A 85 -11.25 -4.86 5.09
CA GLN A 85 -9.87 -5.28 4.89
C GLN A 85 -8.93 -4.36 5.63
N MET A 86 -7.88 -4.93 6.20
CA MET A 86 -6.83 -4.15 6.84
C MET A 86 -5.85 -3.64 5.78
N LEU A 87 -5.47 -2.39 5.90
CA LEU A 87 -4.31 -1.84 5.21
C LEU A 87 -3.20 -1.69 6.23
N THR A 88 -2.00 -2.17 5.88
CA THR A 88 -0.79 -1.97 6.68
C THR A 88 0.16 -1.05 5.92
N ARG A 89 0.61 0.01 6.57
CA ARG A 89 1.72 0.86 6.14
C ARG A 89 2.99 0.42 6.87
N LEU A 90 4.06 0.18 6.11
CA LEU A 90 5.40 -0.09 6.63
C LEU A 90 6.36 0.98 6.12
N GLY A 91 6.84 1.86 7.01
CA GLY A 91 7.88 2.83 6.69
C GLY A 91 9.26 2.18 6.65
N MET A 92 10.17 2.75 5.86
CA MET A 92 11.58 2.31 5.82
C MET A 92 12.34 2.56 7.12
N ASP A 93 11.82 3.42 7.98
CA ASP A 93 12.26 3.64 9.36
C ASP A 93 11.80 2.55 10.35
N GLY A 94 11.04 1.56 9.87
CA GLY A 94 10.44 0.52 10.69
C GLY A 94 9.10 0.91 11.35
N SER A 95 8.57 2.11 11.06
CA SER A 95 7.24 2.50 11.51
C SER A 95 6.16 1.59 10.92
N LEU A 96 5.17 1.25 11.74
CA LEU A 96 4.05 0.39 11.35
C LEU A 96 2.73 1.05 11.74
N THR A 97 1.83 1.19 10.78
CA THR A 97 0.49 1.74 10.99
C THR A 97 -0.54 0.84 10.32
N GLN A 98 -1.67 0.60 10.99
CA GLN A 98 -2.72 -0.27 10.50
C GLN A 98 -4.10 0.37 10.69
N ALA A 99 -4.99 0.13 9.72
CA ALA A 99 -6.39 0.53 9.77
C ALA A 99 -7.27 -0.46 9.02
N LEU A 100 -8.50 -0.63 9.48
CA LEU A 100 -9.55 -1.34 8.77
C LEU A 100 -10.31 -0.36 7.88
N PHE A 101 -10.47 -0.71 6.62
CA PHE A 101 -11.26 0.06 5.67
C PHE A 101 -12.54 -0.70 5.26
N PRO A 102 -13.63 0.03 4.94
CA PRO A 102 -14.90 -0.54 4.50
C PRO A 102 -14.88 -0.94 3.02
N VAL A 103 -13.80 -1.61 2.62
CA VAL A 103 -13.54 -2.10 1.26
C VAL A 103 -12.81 -3.43 1.34
N ARG A 104 -13.09 -4.32 0.40
CA ARG A 104 -12.25 -5.50 0.16
C ARG A 104 -11.17 -5.16 -0.86
N GLY A 105 -10.14 -4.41 -0.49
CA GLY A 105 -9.19 -3.86 -1.45
C GLY A 105 -8.11 -4.81 -1.99
N HIS A 106 -7.61 -4.52 -3.19
CA HIS A 106 -6.47 -5.23 -3.81
C HIS A 106 -5.41 -4.32 -4.42
N ASP A 107 -5.78 -3.09 -4.76
CA ASP A 107 -4.91 -2.12 -5.43
C ASP A 107 -4.74 -0.89 -4.55
N VAL A 108 -3.52 -0.41 -4.38
CA VAL A 108 -3.22 0.83 -3.65
C VAL A 108 -2.36 1.71 -4.54
N ASP A 109 -2.80 2.93 -4.75
CA ASP A 109 -2.03 3.96 -5.44
C ASP A 109 -1.88 5.19 -4.53
N ILE A 110 -0.71 5.80 -4.54
CA ILE A 110 -0.42 7.00 -3.73
C ILE A 110 -0.22 8.17 -4.68
N SER A 111 -0.90 9.28 -4.38
CA SER A 111 -0.79 10.52 -5.15
C SER A 111 0.66 11.01 -5.23
N PRO A 112 1.05 11.70 -6.31
CA PRO A 112 2.43 12.16 -6.50
C PRO A 112 2.97 13.08 -5.39
N ASP A 113 2.09 13.80 -4.69
CA ASP A 113 2.47 14.64 -3.56
C ASP A 113 2.38 13.93 -2.19
N GLY A 114 2.01 12.65 -2.18
CA GLY A 114 1.96 11.78 -1.01
C GLY A 114 0.78 12.05 -0.07
N LYS A 115 -0.15 12.95 -0.40
CA LYS A 115 -1.21 13.38 0.54
C LYS A 115 -2.45 12.53 0.51
N LEU A 116 -2.71 11.87 -0.62
CA LEU A 116 -3.87 11.03 -0.84
C LEU A 116 -3.44 9.63 -1.27
N GLY A 117 -4.05 8.63 -0.67
CA GLY A 117 -3.98 7.24 -1.06
C GLY A 117 -5.32 6.81 -1.63
N PHE A 118 -5.31 6.05 -2.72
CA PHE A 118 -6.48 5.37 -3.26
C PHE A 118 -6.39 3.89 -2.92
N PHE A 119 -7.49 3.30 -2.46
CA PHE A 119 -7.58 1.87 -2.20
C PHE A 119 -8.72 1.27 -3.05
N GLY A 120 -8.32 0.64 -4.16
CA GLY A 120 -9.18 -0.01 -5.12
C GLY A 120 -9.76 -1.31 -4.59
N SER A 121 -11.07 -1.48 -4.72
CA SER A 121 -11.79 -2.66 -4.26
C SER A 121 -11.56 -3.90 -5.12
N MET A 122 -11.78 -5.09 -4.59
CA MET A 122 -12.06 -6.30 -5.36
C MET A 122 -13.55 -6.28 -5.69
N GLU A 123 -13.88 -6.74 -6.90
CA GLU A 123 -15.21 -6.84 -7.50
C GLU A 123 -16.42 -6.32 -6.69
N ARG A 124 -17.14 -5.34 -7.25
CA ARG A 124 -18.50 -4.88 -6.82
C ARG A 124 -18.54 -4.08 -5.53
N ASP A 125 -17.41 -3.86 -4.87
CA ASP A 125 -17.32 -3.03 -3.67
C ASP A 125 -17.03 -1.55 -3.99
N ASN A 126 -17.32 -0.70 -3.02
CA ASN A 126 -16.87 0.70 -2.99
C ASN A 126 -15.35 0.76 -3.00
N TYR A 127 -14.75 1.81 -3.55
CA TYR A 127 -13.33 2.14 -3.32
C TYR A 127 -13.24 3.33 -2.38
N ILE A 128 -12.07 3.54 -1.78
CA ILE A 128 -11.88 4.61 -0.81
C ILE A 128 -10.64 5.42 -1.12
N CYS A 129 -10.64 6.66 -0.64
CA CYS A 129 -9.44 7.47 -0.50
C CYS A 129 -9.11 7.64 0.98
N PHE A 130 -7.83 7.70 1.29
CA PHE A 130 -7.31 7.72 2.65
C PHE A 130 -6.06 8.60 2.75
N ASP A 131 -5.70 8.99 3.96
CA ASP A 131 -4.44 9.68 4.27
C ASP A 131 -3.29 8.64 4.33
N PRO A 132 -2.25 8.73 3.47
CA PRO A 132 -1.17 7.75 3.42
C PRO A 132 -0.26 7.68 4.64
N GLU A 133 -0.26 8.69 5.50
CA GLU A 133 0.54 8.73 6.73
C GLU A 133 -0.25 8.13 7.89
N THR A 134 -1.48 8.60 8.10
CA THR A 134 -2.30 8.23 9.26
C THR A 134 -3.19 7.03 9.02
N LEU A 135 -3.44 6.67 7.76
CA LEU A 135 -4.45 5.69 7.33
C LEU A 135 -5.88 6.04 7.77
N ASP A 136 -6.18 7.33 7.87
CA ASP A 136 -7.55 7.79 8.12
C ASP A 136 -8.36 7.86 6.81
N LEU A 137 -9.63 7.48 6.89
CA LEU A 137 -10.54 7.51 5.74
C LEU A 137 -10.89 8.95 5.36
N ILE A 138 -10.72 9.29 4.09
CA ILE A 138 -11.08 10.59 3.52
C ILE A 138 -12.45 10.51 2.86
N SER A 139 -12.64 9.54 1.94
CA SER A 139 -13.89 9.40 1.22
C SER A 139 -14.16 7.97 0.76
N ILE A 140 -15.44 7.70 0.47
CA ILE A 140 -15.92 6.42 -0.06
C ILE A 140 -16.61 6.69 -1.39
N GLY A 141 -16.06 6.12 -2.45
CA GLY A 141 -16.58 6.18 -3.81
C GLY A 141 -17.41 4.94 -4.15
N LYS A 142 -18.53 5.16 -4.83
CA LYS A 142 -19.34 4.09 -5.42
C LYS A 142 -19.05 3.94 -6.91
N PRO A 143 -19.22 2.74 -7.48
CA PRO A 143 -19.20 2.55 -8.93
C PRO A 143 -20.10 3.56 -9.64
N PHE A 144 -19.76 3.90 -10.88
CA PHE A 144 -20.41 4.90 -11.71
C PHE A 144 -21.94 4.83 -11.68
N ALA A 145 -22.49 3.62 -11.77
CA ALA A 145 -23.92 3.40 -11.69
C ALA A 145 -24.26 2.02 -11.10
N LYS A 146 -25.51 1.84 -10.71
CA LYS A 146 -26.04 0.55 -10.25
C LYS A 146 -25.77 -0.55 -11.30
N GLY A 147 -25.29 -1.70 -10.85
CA GLY A 147 -24.97 -2.85 -11.71
C GLY A 147 -23.57 -2.82 -12.32
N TRP A 148 -22.82 -1.72 -12.15
CA TRP A 148 -21.41 -1.66 -12.49
C TRP A 148 -20.55 -2.27 -11.39
N ILE A 149 -19.41 -2.81 -11.80
CA ILE A 149 -18.41 -3.42 -10.94
C ILE A 149 -17.30 -2.39 -10.76
N GLY A 150 -17.27 -1.76 -9.59
CA GLY A 150 -16.09 -1.02 -9.13
C GLY A 150 -14.97 -1.97 -8.76
N GLY A 151 -13.81 -1.40 -8.45
CA GLY A 151 -12.65 -2.19 -8.04
C GLY A 151 -11.73 -2.57 -9.18
N GLY A 152 -11.50 -1.63 -10.10
CA GLY A 152 -10.31 -1.65 -10.92
C GLY A 152 -9.17 -0.90 -10.25
N HIS A 153 -8.07 -0.75 -10.99
CA HIS A 153 -6.93 0.03 -10.54
C HIS A 153 -7.25 1.52 -10.68
N GLY A 154 -6.74 2.30 -9.74
CA GLY A 154 -6.74 3.75 -9.79
C GLY A 154 -5.41 4.28 -10.30
N THR A 155 -5.42 5.43 -10.96
CA THR A 155 -4.20 6.17 -11.25
C THR A 155 -4.41 7.66 -11.09
N TYR A 156 -3.53 8.30 -10.34
CA TYR A 156 -3.54 9.76 -10.22
C TYR A 156 -3.04 10.43 -11.49
N LEU A 157 -3.81 11.40 -11.98
CA LEU A 157 -3.52 12.24 -13.14
C LEU A 157 -3.26 13.68 -12.71
N GLN A 158 -2.64 14.45 -13.60
CA GLN A 158 -2.42 15.89 -13.42
C GLN A 158 -1.75 16.25 -12.08
N GLY A 159 -0.76 15.46 -11.66
CA GLY A 159 -0.05 15.67 -10.40
C GLY A 159 -0.91 15.43 -9.15
N GLY A 160 -1.94 14.60 -9.25
CA GLY A 160 -2.82 14.26 -8.12
C GLY A 160 -4.17 14.97 -8.11
N LYS A 161 -4.43 15.89 -9.05
CA LYS A 161 -5.70 16.65 -9.08
C LYS A 161 -6.91 15.83 -9.53
N LEU A 162 -6.68 14.73 -10.25
CA LEU A 162 -7.71 13.84 -10.75
C LEU A 162 -7.31 12.40 -10.49
N LEU A 163 -8.29 11.55 -10.22
CA LEU A 163 -8.13 10.11 -10.12
C LEU A 163 -8.89 9.44 -11.26
N ALA A 164 -8.17 8.73 -12.11
CA ALA A 164 -8.78 7.86 -13.12
C ALA A 164 -9.00 6.47 -12.53
N VAL A 165 -10.25 6.00 -12.50
CA VAL A 165 -10.62 4.68 -11.98
C VAL A 165 -11.19 3.83 -13.09
N SER A 166 -10.65 2.64 -13.26
CA SER A 166 -11.21 1.65 -14.18
C SER A 166 -12.42 0.94 -13.54
N GLU A 167 -13.53 0.89 -14.27
CA GLU A 167 -14.78 0.27 -13.84
C GLU A 167 -15.35 -0.61 -14.95
N ARG A 168 -15.98 -1.73 -14.58
CA ARG A 168 -16.48 -2.71 -15.55
C ARG A 168 -18.01 -2.70 -15.60
N ALA A 169 -18.55 -2.67 -16.82
CA ALA A 169 -19.97 -2.80 -17.07
C ALA A 169 -20.42 -4.27 -17.01
N PRO A 170 -21.73 -4.53 -16.92
CA PRO A 170 -22.30 -5.44 -15.94
C PRO A 170 -21.82 -6.90 -16.09
N LYS A 171 -21.90 -7.66 -14.98
CA LYS A 171 -21.48 -9.07 -14.87
C LYS A 171 -22.30 -9.98 -15.80
N VAL A 172 -22.02 -9.93 -17.09
CA VAL A 172 -22.38 -10.98 -18.05
C VAL A 172 -21.18 -11.91 -18.16
N SER A 173 -21.43 -13.22 -18.19
CA SER A 173 -20.36 -14.18 -18.46
C SER A 173 -19.76 -13.92 -19.84
N TYR A 174 -18.46 -14.15 -19.98
CA TYR A 174 -17.81 -14.05 -21.28
C TYR A 174 -18.50 -14.98 -22.28
N SER A 175 -19.07 -14.38 -23.32
CA SER A 175 -19.86 -15.08 -24.35
C SER A 175 -19.12 -15.20 -25.69
N GLY A 176 -17.81 -14.97 -25.69
CA GLY A 176 -17.01 -14.90 -26.94
C GLY A 176 -17.19 -13.58 -27.71
N LYS A 177 -17.84 -12.58 -27.10
CA LYS A 177 -18.22 -11.30 -27.71
C LYS A 177 -17.65 -10.12 -26.92
N PRO A 178 -16.41 -9.69 -27.19
CA PRO A 178 -15.73 -8.62 -26.45
C PRO A 178 -16.53 -7.32 -26.38
N GLU A 179 -17.33 -7.00 -27.39
CA GLU A 179 -18.21 -5.83 -27.43
C GLU A 179 -19.27 -5.81 -26.32
N LYS A 180 -19.57 -6.97 -25.73
CA LYS A 180 -20.47 -7.10 -24.57
C LYS A 180 -19.76 -6.93 -23.23
N HIS A 181 -18.43 -6.83 -23.23
CA HIS A 181 -17.57 -6.63 -22.07
C HIS A 181 -16.90 -5.28 -22.16
N TYR A 182 -17.68 -4.23 -21.92
CA TYR A 182 -17.16 -2.88 -21.89
C TYR A 182 -16.79 -2.47 -20.48
N GLY A 183 -15.67 -1.77 -20.36
CA GLY A 183 -15.30 -1.01 -19.17
C GLY A 183 -15.41 0.47 -19.47
N ARG A 184 -15.25 1.28 -18.43
CA ARG A 184 -15.08 2.71 -18.54
C ARG A 184 -13.97 3.17 -17.62
N ILE A 185 -13.39 4.31 -17.97
CA ILE A 185 -12.62 5.10 -17.03
C ILE A 185 -13.55 6.18 -16.50
N THR A 186 -13.66 6.30 -15.18
CA THR A 186 -14.24 7.47 -14.53
C THR A 186 -13.12 8.39 -14.07
N LEU A 187 -13.32 9.69 -14.22
CA LEU A 187 -12.46 10.70 -13.63
C LEU A 187 -13.15 11.19 -12.38
N ARG A 188 -12.43 11.16 -11.27
CA ARG A 188 -12.96 11.49 -9.95
C ARG A 188 -12.09 12.55 -9.31
N ASP A 189 -12.73 13.41 -8.55
CA ASP A 189 -12.04 14.20 -7.54
C ASP A 189 -11.55 13.24 -6.44
N PRO A 190 -10.25 13.15 -6.14
CA PRO A 190 -9.74 12.19 -5.17
C PRO A 190 -10.13 12.50 -3.73
N GLU A 191 -10.50 13.74 -3.38
CA GLU A 191 -10.95 14.07 -2.03
C GLU A 191 -12.39 13.62 -1.80
N THR A 192 -13.24 13.67 -2.84
CA THR A 192 -14.68 13.39 -2.71
C THR A 192 -15.11 12.08 -3.34
N LEU A 193 -14.30 11.51 -4.24
CA LEU A 193 -14.58 10.36 -5.11
C LEU A 193 -15.86 10.48 -5.93
N LYS A 194 -16.31 11.71 -6.22
CA LYS A 194 -17.47 11.98 -7.08
C LYS A 194 -17.09 12.08 -8.55
#